data_AF-A0A3E3IGJ1-F1
#
_entry.id   AF-A0A3E3IGJ1-F1
#
_cell.length_a   1.000
_cell.length_b   1.000
_cell.length_c   1.000
_cell.angle_alpha   90.00
_cell.angle_beta   90.00
_cell.angle_gamma   90.00
#
_symmetry.space_group_name_H-M   'P 1'
#
loop_
_entity.id
_entity.type
_entity.pdbx_description
1 polymer ?
#
loop_
_entity_poly.entity_id
_entity_poly.type
_entity_poly.pdbx_seq_one_letter_code
_entity_poly.pdbx_strand_id
1 'polypeptide(L)' 'MSMMREIPYLLATHYIVIAMRPITFPATKAQIIERVGDEMIPTSPDGCTPLRELVEKIPLERFGCAAEFYCAFNAS' A
#
# COMPACT_ATOMS: atom_id res chain seq x y z
N MET A 1 9.93 -21.35 -21.44
CA MET A 1 9.91 -20.41 -20.30
C MET A 1 8.46 -20.13 -19.97
N SER A 2 7.96 -20.71 -18.87
CA SER A 2 6.59 -20.44 -18.40
C SER A 2 6.54 -18.99 -17.92
N MET A 3 5.74 -18.15 -18.58
CA MET A 3 5.32 -16.86 -18.03
C MET A 3 4.40 -17.19 -16.85
N MET A 4 4.97 -17.41 -15.67
CA MET A 4 4.23 -17.17 -14.43
C MET A 4 3.87 -15.69 -14.49
N ARG A 5 2.61 -15.38 -14.86
CA ARG A 5 2.00 -14.12 -14.43
C ARG A 5 2.30 -14.06 -12.94
N GLU A 6 3.11 -13.10 -12.51
CA GLU A 6 3.21 -12.76 -11.09
C GLU A 6 1.78 -12.53 -10.65
N ILE A 7 1.17 -13.51 -9.98
CA ILE A 7 -0.09 -13.28 -9.29
C ILE A 7 0.33 -12.29 -8.23
N PRO A 8 -0.07 -11.00 -8.32
CA PRO A 8 0.29 -10.04 -7.30
C PRO A 8 -0.14 -10.68 -6.00
N TYR A 9 0.79 -10.82 -5.07
CA TYR A 9 0.56 -11.58 -3.85
C TYR A 9 -0.71 -11.03 -3.20
N LEU A 10 -1.82 -11.77 -3.32
CA LEU A 10 -3.18 -11.27 -3.02
C LEU A 10 -3.32 -10.81 -1.56
N LEU A 11 -2.38 -11.23 -0.71
CA LEU A 11 -2.30 -10.88 0.69
C LEU A 11 -1.56 -9.55 0.95
N ALA A 12 -0.89 -8.94 -0.02
CA ALA A 12 -0.20 -7.66 0.18
C ALA A 12 -1.17 -6.59 0.69
N THR A 13 -2.37 -6.49 0.10
CA THR A 13 -3.43 -5.58 0.55
C THR A 13 -3.87 -5.87 1.99
N HIS A 14 -3.88 -7.13 2.42
CA HIS A 14 -4.20 -7.49 3.81
C HIS A 14 -3.16 -6.92 4.79
N TYR A 15 -1.87 -7.04 4.48
CA TYR A 15 -0.79 -6.48 5.30
C TYR A 15 -0.77 -4.96 5.29
N ILE A 16 -1.10 -4.33 4.16
CA ILE A 16 -1.26 -2.88 4.07
C ILE A 16 -2.38 -2.41 5.00
N VAL A 17 -3.53 -3.10 5.01
CA VAL A 17 -4.64 -2.75 5.92
C VAL A 17 -4.22 -2.82 7.38
N ILE A 18 -3.37 -3.78 7.75
CA ILE A 18 -2.82 -3.88 9.10
C ILE A 18 -1.87 -2.71 9.39
N ALA A 19 -0.93 -2.43 8.50
CA ALA A 19 0.03 -1.33 8.64
C ALA A 19 -0.67 0.04 8.74
N MET A 20 -1.79 0.22 8.02
CA MET A 20 -2.56 1.47 7.98
C MET A 20 -3.42 1.73 9.23
N ARG A 21 -3.48 0.81 10.22
CA ARG A 21 -4.27 0.99 11.46
C ARG A 21 -4.03 2.32 12.21
N PRO A 22 -2.80 2.87 12.28
CA PRO A 22 -2.55 4.15 12.95
C PRO A 22 -3.01 5.39 12.16
N ILE A 23 -3.45 5.22 10.90
CA ILE A 23 -3.87 6.33 10.05
C ILE A 23 -5.32 6.68 10.33
N THR A 24 -5.54 7.97 10.65
CA THR A 24 -6.88 8.56 10.69
C THR A 24 -7.06 9.39 9.42
N PHE A 25 -8.19 9.19 8.74
CA PHE A 25 -8.57 9.99 7.57
C PHE A 25 -9.43 11.18 8.00
N PRO A 26 -9.42 12.31 7.28
CA PRO A 26 -8.68 12.56 6.04
C PRO A 26 -7.16 12.63 6.25
N ALA A 27 -6.40 12.10 5.29
CA ALA A 27 -4.94 12.04 5.36
C ALA A 27 -4.30 12.37 4.01
N THR A 28 -3.09 12.92 4.04
CA THR A 28 -2.27 13.14 2.85
C THR A 28 -1.33 11.96 2.61
N LYS A 29 -0.89 11.77 1.36
CA LYS A 29 0.14 10.77 1.01
C LYS A 29 1.39 10.94 1.88
N ALA A 30 1.86 12.18 2.03
CA ALA A 30 3.01 12.51 2.86
C ALA A 30 2.83 12.07 4.33
N GLN A 31 1.66 12.33 4.94
CA GLN A 31 1.37 11.88 6.31
C GLN A 31 1.31 10.36 6.45
N ILE A 32 0.82 9.66 5.42
CA ILE A 32 0.82 8.19 5.42
C ILE A 32 2.26 7.68 5.36
N ILE A 33 3.07 8.20 4.43
CA ILE A 33 4.49 7.82 4.31
C ILE A 33 5.27 8.12 5.59
N GLU A 34 5.05 9.29 6.20
CA GLU A 34 5.71 9.68 7.45
C GLU A 34 5.39 8.72 8.60
N ARG A 35 4.14 8.27 8.71
CA ARG A 35 3.69 7.47 9.86
C ARG A 35 3.94 5.98 9.70
N VAL A 36 3.78 5.45 8.49
CA VAL A 36 3.78 3.99 8.24
C VAL A 36 4.59 3.60 7.01
N GLY A 37 5.30 4.53 6.37
CA GLY A 37 6.04 4.25 5.13
C GLY A 37 7.19 3.25 5.28
N ASP A 38 7.73 3.10 6.50
CA ASP A 38 8.81 2.15 6.79
C ASP A 38 8.30 0.74 7.15
N GLU A 39 6.97 0.54 7.20
CA GLU A 39 6.39 -0.79 7.41
C GLU A 39 6.73 -1.71 6.23
N MET A 40 7.32 -2.87 6.54
CA MET A 40 7.73 -3.85 5.55
C MET A 40 6.55 -4.75 5.18
N ILE A 41 6.03 -4.59 3.96
CA ILE A 41 4.87 -5.32 3.47
C ILE A 41 5.32 -6.58 2.73
N PRO A 42 4.85 -7.78 3.11
CA PRO A 42 5.05 -8.98 2.31
C PRO A 42 4.37 -8.82 0.93
N THR A 43 5.18 -8.71 -0.12
CA THR A 43 4.73 -8.51 -1.52
C THR A 43 5.04 -9.71 -2.41
N SER A 44 5.84 -10.66 -1.92
CA SER A 44 6.16 -11.92 -2.58
C SER A 44 6.41 -13.02 -1.54
N PRO A 45 6.49 -14.31 -1.92
CA PRO A 45 6.72 -15.41 -0.97
C PRO A 45 7.98 -15.25 -0.12
N ASP A 46 9.04 -14.67 -0.68
CA ASP A 46 10.36 -14.55 -0.04
C ASP A 46 10.82 -13.09 0.14
N GLY A 47 9.93 -12.11 -0.08
CA GLY A 47 10.32 -10.71 -0.17
C GLY A 47 9.29 -9.73 0.37
N CYS A 48 9.81 -8.65 0.98
CA CYS A 48 9.03 -7.54 1.50
C CYS A 48 9.40 -6.24 0.78
N THR A 49 8.44 -5.33 0.66
CA THR A 49 8.60 -3.99 0.11
C THR A 49 8.20 -2.96 1.17
N PRO A 50 8.98 -1.88 1.38
CA PRO A 50 8.56 -0.78 2.24
C PRO A 50 7.24 -0.17 1.75
N LEU A 51 6.31 0.12 2.66
CA LEU A 51 5.00 0.69 2.30
C LEU A 51 5.14 2.01 1.53
N ARG A 52 6.18 2.81 1.80
CA ARG A 52 6.48 4.04 1.04
C ARG A 52 6.57 3.80 -0.47
N GLU A 53 7.24 2.74 -0.92
CA GLU A 53 7.42 2.45 -2.35
C GLU A 53 6.11 2.05 -3.02
N LEU A 54 5.18 1.48 -2.25
CA LEU A 54 3.84 1.12 -2.70
C LEU A 54 2.93 2.36 -2.76
N VAL A 55 3.00 3.22 -1.74
CA VAL A 55 2.18 4.44 -1.62
C VAL A 55 2.63 5.54 -2.61
N GLU A 56 3.91 5.62 -2.93
CA GLU A 56 4.46 6.57 -3.91
C GLU A 56 3.86 6.39 -5.31
N LYS A 57 3.45 5.16 -5.66
CA LYS A 57 2.82 4.84 -6.95
C LYS A 57 1.40 5.39 -7.10
N ILE A 58 0.75 5.71 -5.98
CA ILE A 58 -0.62 6.24 -5.99
C ILE A 58 -0.59 7.67 -6.54
N PRO A 59 -1.37 8.05 -7.56
CA PRO A 59 -1.29 9.39 -8.15
C PRO A 59 -1.94 10.49 -7.27
N LEU A 60 -2.77 10.12 -6.30
CA LEU A 60 -3.46 11.06 -5.41
C LEU A 60 -2.59 11.49 -4.23
N GLU A 61 -2.63 12.78 -3.89
CA GLU A 61 -1.91 13.35 -2.74
C GLU A 61 -2.74 13.43 -1.46
N ARG A 62 -4.06 13.29 -1.55
CA ARG A 62 -5.01 13.42 -0.44
C ARG A 62 -6.09 12.35 -0.53
N PHE A 63 -6.53 11.87 0.61
CA PHE A 63 -7.57 10.86 0.76
C PHE A 63 -8.56 11.33 1.83
N GLY A 64 -9.82 11.48 1.46
CA GLY A 64 -10.92 11.84 2.36
C GLY A 64 -11.33 10.70 3.29
N CYS A 65 -11.16 9.45 2.86
CA CYS A 65 -11.44 8.27 3.66
C CYS A 65 -10.56 7.08 3.28
N ALA A 66 -10.61 6.02 4.08
CA ALA A 66 -9.86 4.79 3.82
C ALA A 66 -10.24 4.13 2.49
N ALA A 67 -11.53 4.15 2.13
CA ALA A 67 -11.99 3.57 0.86
C ALA A 67 -11.37 4.27 -0.35
N GLU A 68 -11.28 5.59 -0.33
CA GLU A 68 -10.62 6.36 -1.40
C GLU A 68 -9.15 5.99 -1.55
N PHE A 69 -8.42 5.83 -0.43
CA PHE A 69 -7.05 5.34 -0.44
C PHE A 69 -6.94 3.94 -1.06
N TYR A 70 -7.72 2.96 -0.61
CA TYR A 70 -7.61 1.58 -1.12
C TYR A 70 -8.06 1.45 -2.57
N CYS A 71 -9.07 2.22 -2.99
CA CYS A 71 -9.46 2.31 -4.40
C CYS A 71 -8.33 2.86 -5.26
N ALA A 72 -7.69 3.95 -4.82
CA ALA A 72 -6.57 4.55 -5.54
C ALA A 72 -5.35 3.63 -5.57
N PHE A 73 -5.06 2.94 -4.46
CA PHE A 73 -4.00 1.95 -4.35
C PHE A 73 -4.20 0.78 -5.33
N ASN A 74 -5.38 0.16 -5.36
CA ASN A 74 -5.65 -0.97 -6.25
C ASN A 74 -5.73 -0.58 -7.74
N ALA A 75 -5.95 0.71 -8.05
CA ALA A 75 -5.97 1.23 -9.41
C ALA A 75 -4.58 1.64 -9.93
N SER A 76 -3.56 1.65 -9.06
CA SER A 76 -2.17 2.01 -9.37
C SER A 76 -1.31 0.79 -9.63
#